data_AF-A0AA41MNY2-F1
#
_entry.id   AF-A0AA41MNY2-F1
#
_cell.length_a   1.000
_cell.length_b   1.000
_cell.length_c   1.000
_cell.angle_alpha   90.00
_cell.angle_beta   90.00
_cell.angle_gamma   90.00
#
_symmetry.space_group_name_H-M   'P 1'
#
loop_
_entity.id
_entity.type
_entity.pdbx_description
1 polymer ?
#
loop_
_entity_poly.entity_id
_entity_poly.type
_entity_poly.pdbx_seq_one_letter_code
_entity_poly.pdbx_strand_id
1 'polypeptide(L)'
;MFVLDEADEMLSHRFKDSIYDIFQKLNSNTQVVLLSATMPFNMLEAINKFMRHPIPILVKKEELTPEGIHQVCISVEQEEWKLDTLCDFYETLTVTQTVIFINTQRKVD
;
A
#
# COMPACT_ATOMS: atom_id res chain seq x y z
N MET A 1 -22.84 5.75 5.55
CA MET A 1 -21.86 4.70 5.18
C MET A 1 -20.49 5.35 5.13
N PHE A 2 -19.46 4.69 5.64
CA PHE A 2 -18.09 5.16 5.70
C PHE A 2 -17.18 4.06 5.13
N VAL A 3 -16.31 4.43 4.19
CA VAL A 3 -15.43 3.48 3.47
C VAL A 3 -13.99 3.92 3.66
N LEU A 4 -13.15 3.01 4.13
CA LEU A 4 -11.70 3.16 4.21
C LEU A 4 -11.07 2.31 3.10
N ASP A 5 -10.50 2.96 2.10
CA ASP A 5 -9.68 2.31 1.09
C ASP A 5 -8.20 2.40 1.48
N GLU A 6 -7.39 1.45 1.04
CA GLU A 6 -5.98 1.30 1.44
C GLU A 6 -5.78 1.42 2.96
N ALA A 7 -6.59 0.68 3.72
CA ALA A 7 -6.75 0.93 5.13
C ALA A 7 -5.51 0.60 5.98
N ASP A 8 -4.60 -0.23 5.49
CA ASP A 8 -3.28 -0.44 6.09
C ASP A 8 -2.45 0.86 6.10
N GLU A 9 -2.47 1.62 5.01
CA GLU A 9 -1.84 2.95 4.90
C GLU A 9 -2.62 4.01 5.69
N MET A 10 -3.96 4.02 5.61
CA MET A 10 -4.80 5.00 6.33
C MET A 10 -4.79 4.82 7.85
N LEU A 11 -4.52 3.61 8.34
CA LEU A 11 -4.39 3.31 9.77
C LEU A 11 -2.93 3.30 10.24
N SER A 12 -2.00 3.69 9.36
CA SER A 12 -0.62 3.96 9.73
C SER A 12 -0.51 5.17 10.67
N HIS A 13 0.68 5.38 11.24
CA HIS A 13 0.94 6.49 12.17
C HIS A 13 0.60 7.88 11.59
N ARG A 14 0.54 8.04 10.27
CA ARG A 14 0.31 9.35 9.63
C ARG A 14 -1.13 9.83 9.71
N PHE A 15 -2.11 8.93 9.65
CA PHE A 15 -3.52 9.29 9.44
C PHE A 15 -4.46 8.81 10.56
N LYS A 16 -3.97 7.97 11.47
CA LYS A 16 -4.77 7.36 12.53
C LYS A 16 -5.60 8.35 13.35
N ASP A 17 -5.01 9.47 13.76
CA ASP A 17 -5.68 10.47 14.59
C ASP A 17 -6.81 11.18 13.81
N SER A 18 -6.54 11.54 12.55
CA SER A 18 -7.54 12.16 11.68
C SER A 18 -8.72 11.22 11.39
N ILE A 19 -8.45 9.93 11.16
CA ILE A 19 -9.50 8.93 11.00
C ILE A 19 -10.33 8.80 12.29
N TYR A 20 -9.69 8.83 13.45
CA TYR A 20 -10.38 8.78 14.74
C TYR A 20 -11.32 9.97 14.96
N ASP A 21 -10.88 11.16 14.61
CA ASP A 21 -11.67 12.40 14.70
C ASP A 21 -12.88 12.37 13.77
N ILE A 22 -12.72 11.81 12.56
CA ILE A 22 -13.83 11.61 11.64
C ILE A 22 -14.83 10.63 12.27
N PHE A 23 -14.38 9.49 12.78
CA PHE A 23 -15.25 8.49 13.42
C PHE A 23 -16.07 9.04 14.58
N GLN A 24 -15.50 9.92 15.40
CA GLN A 24 -16.23 10.55 16.51
C GLN A 24 -17.37 11.46 16.05
N LYS A 25 -17.28 12.00 14.84
CA LYS A 25 -18.31 12.87 14.24
C LYS A 25 -19.36 12.09 13.45
N LEU A 26 -19.13 10.80 13.20
CA LEU A 26 -20.08 9.95 12.49
C LEU A 26 -21.20 9.49 13.42
N ASN A 27 -22.39 9.32 12.84
CA ASN A 27 -23.52 8.74 13.55
C ASN A 27 -23.20 7.32 14.00
N SER A 28 -23.70 6.93 15.17
CA SER A 28 -23.47 5.59 15.74
C SER A 28 -23.95 4.46 14.82
N ASN A 29 -24.93 4.68 13.94
CA ASN A 29 -25.44 3.66 13.02
C ASN A 29 -24.75 3.67 11.64
N THR A 30 -23.60 4.33 11.51
CA THR A 30 -22.87 4.37 10.25
C THR A 30 -22.28 2.99 9.94
N GLN A 31 -22.68 2.41 8.81
CA GLN A 31 -22.01 1.22 8.26
C GLN A 31 -20.57 1.57 7.86
N VAL A 32 -19.62 0.73 8.27
CA VAL A 32 -18.19 0.88 8.00
C VAL A 32 -17.74 -0.24 7.07
N VAL A 33 -17.02 0.12 6.01
CA VAL A 33 -16.38 -0.81 5.07
C VAL A 33 -14.88 -0.51 5.06
N LEU A 34 -14.06 -1.56 5.11
CA LEU A 34 -12.60 -1.45 5.07
C LEU A 34 -12.07 -2.34 3.96
N LEU A 35 -11.27 -1.73 3.10
CA LEU A 35 -10.61 -2.35 1.96
C LEU A 35 -9.10 -2.18 2.16
N SER A 36 -8.35 -3.26 2.00
CA SER A 36 -6.90 -3.25 2.19
C SER A 36 -6.27 -4.43 1.48
N ALA A 37 -5.09 -4.22 0.90
CA ALA A 37 -4.29 -5.28 0.28
C ALA A 37 -3.59 -6.14 1.34
N THR A 38 -3.19 -5.53 2.47
CA THR A 38 -2.51 -6.25 3.57
C THR A 38 -3.32 -6.19 4.85
N MET A 39 -3.13 -7.17 5.75
CA MET A 39 -3.84 -7.27 7.03
C MET A 39 -2.84 -7.31 8.21
N PRO A 40 -2.16 -6.19 8.54
CA PRO A 40 -1.28 -6.11 9.70
C PRO A 40 -2.07 -6.04 11.02
N PHE A 41 -1.39 -6.30 12.14
CA PHE A 41 -2.04 -6.42 13.46
C PHE A 41 -2.78 -5.14 13.90
N ASN A 42 -2.22 -3.96 13.62
CA ASN A 42 -2.86 -2.67 13.88
C ASN A 42 -4.23 -2.52 13.21
N MET A 43 -4.46 -3.18 12.07
CA MET A 43 -5.75 -3.15 11.41
C MET A 43 -6.79 -4.02 12.14
N LEU A 44 -6.39 -5.16 12.71
CA LEU A 44 -7.29 -5.99 13.52
C LEU A 44 -7.83 -5.21 14.73
N GLU A 45 -6.99 -4.39 15.38
CA GLU A 45 -7.43 -3.50 16.45
C GLU A 45 -8.45 -2.47 15.95
N ALA A 46 -8.21 -1.88 14.78
CA ALA A 46 -9.13 -0.91 14.17
C ALA A 46 -10.48 -1.54 13.80
N ILE A 47 -10.48 -2.75 13.23
CA ILE A 47 -11.71 -3.50 12.92
C ILE A 47 -12.53 -3.71 14.19
N ASN A 48 -11.90 -4.17 15.27
CA ASN A 48 -12.59 -4.41 16.55
C ASN A 48 -13.11 -3.12 17.20
N LYS A 49 -12.47 -1.98 16.96
CA LYS A 49 -12.86 -0.69 17.55
C LYS A 49 -13.94 0.03 16.75
N PHE A 50 -13.86 0.00 15.42
CA PHE A 50 -14.70 0.80 14.54
C PHE A 50 -15.88 0.05 13.94
N MET A 51 -15.83 -1.29 13.88
CA MET A 51 -16.87 -2.10 13.26
C MET A 51 -17.70 -2.87 14.29
N ARG A 52 -18.96 -3.15 13.95
CA ARG A 52 -19.86 -3.99 14.74
C ARG A 52 -20.15 -5.24 13.94
N HIS A 53 -19.74 -6.41 14.45
CA HIS A 53 -19.92 -7.71 13.78
C HIS A 53 -19.56 -7.68 12.28
N PRO A 54 -18.30 -7.32 11.93
CA PRO A 54 -17.89 -7.25 10.54
C PRO A 54 -17.93 -8.63 9.87
N ILE A 55 -18.22 -8.64 8.58
CA ILE A 55 -18.14 -9.85 7.74
C ILE A 55 -16.75 -9.86 7.10
N PRO A 56 -15.83 -10.76 7.51
CA PRO A 56 -14.50 -10.81 6.94
C PRO A 56 -14.54 -11.51 5.57
N ILE A 57 -14.06 -10.81 4.55
CA ILE A 57 -13.80 -11.38 3.23
C ILE A 57 -12.29 -11.37 3.04
N LEU A 58 -11.65 -12.50 3.33
CA LEU A 58 -10.20 -12.64 3.31
C LEU A 58 -9.78 -13.48 2.11
N VAL A 59 -8.84 -12.94 1.31
CA VAL A 59 -8.16 -13.70 0.28
C VAL A 59 -6.98 -14.42 0.93
N LYS A 60 -6.86 -15.74 0.75
CA LYS A 60 -5.73 -16.50 1.29
C LYS A 60 -4.44 -15.97 0.69
N LYS A 61 -3.45 -15.76 1.55
CA LYS A 61 -2.08 -15.44 1.17
C LYS A 61 -1.41 -16.73 0.69
N GLU A 62 -1.79 -17.22 -0.49
CA GLU A 62 -0.83 -17.99 -1.29
C GLU A 62 0.35 -17.04 -1.56
N GLU A 63 1.60 -17.52 -1.64
CA GLU A 63 2.74 -16.62 -1.83
C GLU A 63 2.52 -15.75 -3.08
N LEU A 64 2.06 -14.52 -2.84
CA LEU A 64 1.63 -13.56 -3.85
C LEU A 64 2.87 -13.00 -4.56
N THR A 65 3.56 -13.83 -5.34
CA THR A 65 4.04 -13.31 -6.62
C THR A 65 2.81 -13.28 -7.52
N PRO A 66 2.30 -12.10 -7.91
CA PRO A 66 1.15 -12.06 -8.81
C PRO A 66 1.49 -12.92 -10.02
N GLU A 67 0.69 -13.96 -10.28
CA GLU A 67 0.93 -14.84 -11.43
C GLU A 67 0.99 -13.97 -12.69
N GLY A 68 2.17 -13.91 -13.33
CA GLY A 68 2.43 -13.04 -14.48
C GLY A 68 3.34 -11.84 -14.23
N ILE A 69 3.79 -11.57 -13.00
CA ILE A 69 4.84 -10.58 -12.73
C ILE A 69 6.18 -11.27 -12.55
N HIS A 70 7.09 -11.07 -13.50
CA HIS A 70 8.48 -11.48 -13.40
C HIS A 70 9.26 -10.48 -12.55
N GLN A 71 9.75 -10.94 -11.39
CA GLN A 71 10.51 -10.12 -10.46
C GLN A 71 12.00 -10.43 -10.58
N VAL A 72 12.82 -9.39 -10.78
CA VAL A 72 14.28 -9.50 -10.89
C VAL A 72 14.91 -8.46 -9.95
N CYS A 73 15.97 -8.87 -9.25
CA CYS A 73 16.78 -7.97 -8.42
C CYS A 73 18.16 -7.82 -9.04
N ILE A 74 18.63 -6.58 -9.16
CA ILE A 74 19.95 -6.26 -9.71
C ILE A 74 20.75 -5.58 -8.62
N SER A 75 21.83 -6.23 -8.22
CA SER A 75 22.75 -5.68 -7.23
C SER A 75 23.66 -4.67 -7.90
N VAL A 76 23.52 -3.41 -7.49
CA VAL A 76 24.45 -2.32 -7.83
C VAL A 76 25.34 -2.04 -6.62
N GLU A 77 26.65 -1.94 -6.82
CA GLU A 77 27.58 -1.72 -5.71
C GLU A 77 27.53 -0.28 -5.18
N GLN A 78 27.26 0.67 -6.07
CA GLN A 78 27.24 2.10 -5.78
C GLN A 78 25.91 2.73 -6.18
N GLU A 79 25.45 3.72 -5.40
CA GLU A 79 24.17 4.40 -5.64
C GLU A 79 24.15 5.18 -6.96
N GLU A 80 25.30 5.74 -7.35
CA GLU A 80 25.49 6.47 -8.61
C GLU A 80 25.31 5.57 -9.84
N TRP A 81 25.69 4.30 -9.76
CA TRP A 81 25.57 3.34 -10.86
C TRP A 81 24.13 2.89 -11.14
N LYS A 82 23.18 3.19 -10.25
CA LYS A 82 21.76 2.88 -10.48
C LYS A 82 21.20 3.60 -11.70
N LEU A 83 21.63 4.84 -11.93
CA LEU A 83 21.14 5.63 -13.06
C LEU A 83 21.66 5.08 -14.37
N ASP A 84 22.97 4.80 -14.44
CA ASP A 84 23.60 4.24 -15.64
C ASP A 84 22.99 2.87 -15.97
N THR A 85 22.86 2.01 -14.96
CA THR A 85 22.22 0.69 -15.10
C THR A 85 20.77 0.81 -15.61
N LEU A 86 20.02 1.82 -15.15
CA LEU A 86 18.66 2.08 -15.63
C LEU A 86 18.65 2.54 -17.09
N CYS A 87 19.59 3.41 -17.50
CA CYS A 87 19.73 3.85 -18.89
C CYS A 87 20.01 2.66 -19.82
N ASP A 88 20.90 1.75 -19.43
CA ASP A 88 21.19 0.52 -20.19
C ASP A 88 19.93 -0.34 -20.40
N PHE A 89 19.01 -0.37 -19.43
CA PHE A 89 17.72 -1.05 -19.60
C PHE A 89 16.84 -0.38 -20.65
N TYR A 90 16.79 0.94 -20.69
CA TYR A 90 15.99 1.65 -21.69
C TYR A 90 16.57 1.55 -23.10
N GLU A 91 17.88 1.32 -23.24
CA GLU A 91 18.50 1.06 -24.55
C GLU A 91 18.19 -0.35 -25.07
N THR A 92 18.11 -1.33 -24.18
CA THR A 92 17.92 -2.74 -24.53
C THR A 92 16.46 -3.19 -24.55
N LEU A 93 15.59 -2.56 -23.76
CA LEU A 93 14.19 -2.93 -23.62
C LEU A 93 13.29 -1.91 -24.34
N THR A 94 12.47 -2.40 -25.27
CA THR A 94 11.34 -1.62 -25.80
C THR A 94 10.17 -1.67 -24.81
N VAL A 95 10.10 -0.68 -23.93
CA VAL A 95 9.00 -0.48 -22.97
C VAL A 95 8.09 0.67 -23.40
N THR A 96 6.77 0.49 -23.28
CA THR A 96 5.78 1.52 -23.60
C THR A 96 5.65 2.55 -22.48
N GLN A 97 5.50 2.07 -21.25
CA GLN A 97 5.35 2.87 -20.04
C GLN A 97 6.03 2.14 -18.87
N THR A 98 6.66 2.91 -17.99
CA THR A 98 7.36 2.40 -16.81
C THR A 98 7.06 3.31 -15.64
N VAL A 99 6.90 2.72 -14.45
CA VAL A 99 6.81 3.44 -13.17
C VAL A 99 8.08 3.17 -12.39
N ILE A 100 8.78 4.23 -11.96
CA ILE A 100 10.01 4.13 -11.17
C ILE A 100 9.74 4.71 -9.79
N PHE A 101 9.91 3.88 -8.76
CA PHE A 101 9.73 4.28 -7.37
C PHE A 101 11.06 4.73 -6.76
N ILE A 102 11.06 5.90 -6.12
CA ILE A 102 12.21 6.48 -5.41
C ILE A 102 11.76 6.85 -4.00
N ASN A 103 12.61 6.60 -3.01
CA ASN A 103 12.26 6.75 -1.60
C ASN A 103 12.12 8.22 -1.13
N THR A 104 12.78 9.17 -1.79
CA THR A 104 12.81 10.58 -1.35
C THR A 104 12.43 11.52 -2.49
N GLN A 105 11.60 12.51 -2.20
CA GLN A 105 11.19 13.54 -3.17
C GLN A 105 12.40 14.28 -3.76
N ARG A 106 13.39 14.62 -2.92
CA ARG A 106 14.63 15.28 -3.35
C ARG A 106 15.39 14.53 -4.46
N LYS A 107 15.23 13.21 -4.57
CA LYS A 107 15.90 12.41 -5.60
C LYS A 107 15.05 12.21 -6.86
N VAL A 108 13.74 12.49 -6.76
CA VAL A 108 12.82 12.55 -7.90
C VAL A 108 12.97 13.87 -8.64
N ASP A 109 13.11 14.97 -7.88
CA ASP A 109 13.34 16.32 -8.39
C ASP A 109 14.75 16.49 -8.99
#